data_AF-A0A496QE80-F1
#
_entry.id   AF-A0A496QE80-F1
#
_cell.length_a   1.000
_cell.length_b   1.000
_cell.length_c   1.000
_cell.angle_alpha   90.00
_cell.angle_beta   90.00
_cell.angle_gamma   90.00
#
_symmetry.space_group_name_H-M   'P 1'
#
loop_
_entity.id
_entity.type
_entity.pdbx_description
1 polymer ?
#
loop_
_entity_poly.entity_id
_entity_poly.type
_entity_poly.pdbx_seq_one_letter_code
_entity_poly.pdbx_strand_id
1 'polypeptide(L)'
;MIQTEKGEFPTVSDVIEKASEKLYNIENFVNGKPGFFFLTNVISKTKRNGGKYFSCIIKDKDSSYSANIWEWPEKEIPASGKIAFSDYSYNNYGISLKIRKLLSLVELRSHIENVEKAFIPVSDNIEQLKTSLEELIGSVKDPYLKALLNETI
;
A
#
# COMPACT_ATOMS: atom_id res chain seq x y z
N MET A 1 7.58 4.40 10.14
CA MET A 1 8.53 3.25 10.07
C MET A 1 8.02 2.00 10.77
N ILE A 2 8.45 0.81 10.30
CA ILE A 2 8.16 -0.53 10.85
C ILE A 2 9.39 -1.04 11.59
N GLN A 3 9.22 -1.43 12.86
CA GLN A 3 10.28 -2.05 13.67
C GLN A 3 10.40 -3.53 13.35
N THR A 4 11.63 -4.00 13.19
CA THR A 4 11.94 -5.44 13.09
C THR A 4 13.21 -5.75 13.89
N GLU A 5 13.51 -7.02 14.12
CA GLU A 5 14.81 -7.44 14.69
C GLU A 5 16.02 -6.94 13.90
N LYS A 6 15.85 -6.70 12.59
CA LYS A 6 16.90 -6.21 11.68
C LYS A 6 16.93 -4.67 11.58
N GLY A 7 16.18 -3.99 12.45
CA GLY A 7 16.08 -2.54 12.54
C GLY A 7 14.81 -1.96 11.93
N GLU A 8 14.83 -0.64 11.74
CA GLU A 8 13.69 0.14 11.24
C GLU A 8 13.64 0.21 9.72
N PHE A 9 12.44 0.04 9.16
CA PHE A 9 12.16 0.09 7.74
C PHE A 9 11.08 1.15 7.42
N PRO A 10 11.19 1.88 6.30
CA PRO A 10 10.22 2.92 5.91
C PRO A 10 8.82 2.36 5.58
N THR A 11 7.78 3.13 5.93
CA THR A 11 6.38 2.92 5.50
C THR A 11 6.05 3.78 4.28
N VAL A 12 4.81 3.66 3.77
CA VAL A 12 4.32 4.47 2.66
C VAL A 12 4.31 5.96 3.03
N SER A 13 3.83 6.33 4.22
CA SER A 13 3.84 7.71 4.71
C SER A 13 5.25 8.30 4.74
N ASP A 14 6.24 7.56 5.26
CA ASP A 14 7.64 8.02 5.31
C ASP A 14 8.18 8.30 3.89
N VAL A 15 7.85 7.43 2.93
CA VAL A 15 8.27 7.56 1.53
C VAL A 15 7.60 8.73 0.84
N ILE A 16 6.29 8.95 1.05
CA ILE A 16 5.55 10.07 0.44
C ILE A 16 6.05 11.40 0.98
N GLU A 17 6.23 11.50 2.31
CA GLU A 17 6.74 12.70 2.96
C GLU A 17 8.08 13.08 2.37
N LYS A 18 9.01 12.13 2.28
CA LYS A 18 10.35 12.38 1.72
C LYS A 18 10.36 12.59 0.21
N ALA A 19 9.44 12.00 -0.55
CA ALA A 19 9.33 12.24 -1.99
C ALA A 19 9.03 13.72 -2.33
N SER A 20 8.37 14.45 -1.41
CA SER A 20 8.09 15.87 -1.58
C SER A 20 9.34 16.76 -1.64
N GLU A 21 10.48 16.25 -1.15
CA GLU A 21 11.79 16.93 -1.18
C GLU A 21 12.47 16.86 -2.57
N LYS A 22 11.78 16.37 -3.61
CA LYS A 22 12.25 16.25 -5.00
C LYS A 22 13.47 15.33 -5.17
N LEU A 23 13.56 14.28 -4.36
CA LEU A 23 14.60 13.25 -4.43
C LEU A 23 14.37 12.27 -5.60
N TYR A 24 14.41 12.80 -6.82
CA TYR A 24 14.13 12.04 -8.05
C TYR A 24 15.21 11.02 -8.38
N ASN A 25 14.80 9.81 -8.75
CA ASN A 25 15.64 8.70 -9.19
C ASN A 25 16.71 8.24 -8.18
N ILE A 26 16.57 8.62 -6.91
CA ILE A 26 17.39 8.11 -5.82
C ILE A 26 16.70 6.84 -5.29
N GLU A 27 17.40 5.71 -5.31
CA GLU A 27 16.90 4.46 -4.74
C GLU A 27 16.99 4.51 -3.21
N ASN A 28 15.94 4.03 -2.53
CA ASN A 28 15.84 3.92 -1.08
C ASN A 28 16.19 5.23 -0.34
N PHE A 29 15.64 6.34 -0.85
CA PHE A 29 15.96 7.69 -0.36
C PHE A 29 15.53 7.96 1.10
N VAL A 30 14.79 7.06 1.75
CA VAL A 30 14.55 7.12 3.20
C VAL A 30 15.57 6.21 3.89
N ASN A 31 16.57 6.83 4.51
CA ASN A 31 17.60 6.16 5.31
C ASN A 31 18.41 5.06 4.57
N GLY A 32 18.39 5.02 3.23
CA GLY A 32 19.13 4.02 2.45
C GLY A 32 18.59 2.59 2.57
N LYS A 33 17.36 2.41 3.06
CA LYS A 33 16.77 1.09 3.34
C LYS A 33 15.60 0.76 2.41
N PRO A 34 15.41 -0.53 2.04
CA PRO A 34 14.19 -0.98 1.37
C PRO A 34 12.97 -0.83 2.28
N GLY A 35 11.76 -0.86 1.72
CA GLY A 35 10.51 -0.71 2.48
C GLY A 35 9.61 -1.95 2.40
N PHE A 36 8.61 -1.99 3.30
CA PHE A 36 7.49 -2.93 3.19
C PHE A 36 6.23 -2.19 2.72
N PHE A 37 5.57 -2.73 1.70
CA PHE A 37 4.44 -2.08 1.05
C PHE A 37 3.29 -3.06 0.89
N PHE A 38 2.11 -2.74 1.44
CA PHE A 38 0.92 -3.56 1.20
C PHE A 38 0.34 -3.24 -0.18
N LEU A 39 0.24 -4.26 -1.03
CA LEU A 39 -0.20 -4.11 -2.42
C LEU A 39 -1.72 -4.30 -2.53
N THR A 40 -2.40 -3.31 -3.10
CA THR A 40 -3.81 -3.40 -3.51
C THR A 40 -3.97 -2.96 -4.96
N ASN A 41 -5.12 -3.30 -5.57
CA ASN A 41 -5.47 -2.93 -6.95
C ASN A 41 -4.34 -3.22 -7.95
N VAL A 42 -3.72 -4.41 -7.84
CA VAL A 42 -2.60 -4.81 -8.70
C VAL A 42 -3.12 -5.18 -10.09
N ILE A 43 -2.67 -4.46 -11.11
CA ILE A 43 -3.08 -4.61 -12.51
C ILE A 43 -1.83 -4.82 -13.36
N SER A 44 -1.81 -5.93 -14.10
CA SER A 44 -0.78 -6.20 -15.11
C SER A 44 -0.91 -5.24 -16.29
N LYS A 45 0.20 -4.64 -16.71
CA LYS A 45 0.28 -3.74 -17.86
C LYS A 45 1.46 -4.13 -18.77
N THR A 46 1.39 -3.66 -20.01
CA THR A 46 2.42 -3.90 -21.03
C THR A 46 3.04 -2.56 -21.44
N LYS A 47 4.37 -2.49 -21.43
CA LYS A 47 5.15 -1.36 -21.93
C LYS A 47 5.06 -1.30 -23.46
N ARG A 48 5.40 -0.14 -24.03
CA ARG A 48 5.47 0.02 -25.50
C ARG A 48 6.44 -0.96 -26.19
N ASN A 49 7.51 -1.34 -25.49
CA ASN A 49 8.50 -2.30 -25.98
C ASN A 49 8.11 -3.77 -25.73
N GLY A 50 6.86 -4.04 -25.34
CA GLY A 50 6.37 -5.40 -25.03
C GLY A 50 6.72 -5.91 -23.63
N GLY A 51 7.58 -5.22 -22.88
CA GLY A 51 7.93 -5.63 -21.52
C GLY A 51 6.75 -5.51 -20.56
N LYS A 52 6.58 -6.46 -19.64
CA LYS A 52 5.52 -6.43 -18.63
C LYS A 52 5.88 -5.52 -17.46
N TYR A 53 4.89 -4.90 -16.84
CA TYR A 53 5.00 -4.25 -15.53
C TYR A 53 3.66 -4.35 -14.79
N PHE A 54 3.63 -4.00 -13.52
CA PHE A 54 2.37 -3.91 -12.78
C PHE A 54 2.14 -2.49 -12.27
N SER A 55 0.89 -2.04 -12.33
CA SER A 55 0.43 -0.82 -11.66
C SER A 55 -0.36 -1.26 -10.43
N CYS A 56 -0.17 -0.57 -9.31
CA CYS A 56 -0.83 -0.90 -8.06
C CYS A 56 -1.06 0.33 -7.19
N ILE A 57 -1.78 0.14 -6.10
CA ILE A 57 -1.81 1.05 -4.96
C ILE A 57 -0.99 0.41 -3.84
N ILE A 58 -0.03 1.15 -3.30
CA ILE A 58 0.66 0.80 -2.07
C ILE A 58 -0.04 1.49 -0.90
N LYS A 59 -0.17 0.76 0.21
CA LYS A 59 -0.81 1.28 1.43
C LYS A 59 0.02 0.97 2.66
N ASP A 60 -0.06 1.87 3.62
CA ASP A 60 0.15 1.60 5.03
C ASP A 60 -1.13 1.97 5.81
N LYS A 61 -1.06 2.01 7.14
CA LYS A 61 -2.21 2.32 7.99
C LYS A 61 -2.78 3.73 7.78
N ASP A 62 -1.97 4.70 7.36
CA ASP A 62 -2.35 6.13 7.31
C ASP A 62 -2.43 6.68 5.89
N SER A 63 -1.84 6.00 4.91
CA SER A 63 -1.62 6.54 3.57
C SER A 63 -1.80 5.49 2.48
N SER A 64 -2.20 5.98 1.31
CA SER A 64 -2.24 5.19 0.08
C SER A 64 -1.71 5.99 -1.09
N TYR A 65 -0.98 5.33 -1.99
CA TYR A 65 -0.35 5.99 -3.14
C TYR A 65 -0.26 5.07 -4.34
N SER A 66 -0.30 5.64 -5.54
CA SER A 66 -0.11 4.87 -6.77
C SER A 66 1.37 4.54 -6.99
N ALA A 67 1.65 3.28 -7.31
CA ALA A 67 3.01 2.83 -7.60
C ALA A 67 3.05 1.89 -8.80
N ASN A 68 4.23 1.81 -9.41
CA ASN A 68 4.52 0.87 -10.49
C ASN A 68 5.59 -0.14 -10.05
N ILE A 69 5.37 -1.41 -10.33
CA ILE A 69 6.30 -2.50 -10.06
C ILE A 69 6.98 -2.87 -11.37
N TRP A 70 8.29 -2.68 -11.41
CA TRP A 70 9.09 -2.88 -12.62
C TRP A 70 9.88 -4.17 -12.60
N GLU A 71 10.24 -4.65 -11.41
CA GLU A 71 11.04 -5.85 -11.19
C GLU A 71 10.44 -6.64 -10.02
N TRP A 72 10.46 -7.96 -10.13
CA TRP A 72 9.99 -8.90 -9.12
C TRP A 72 10.70 -10.26 -9.31
N PRO A 73 10.73 -11.13 -8.28
CA PRO A 73 11.35 -12.44 -8.40
C PRO A 73 10.61 -13.31 -9.43
N GLU A 74 11.33 -14.04 -10.29
CA GLU A 74 10.73 -14.80 -11.42
C GLU A 74 9.58 -15.74 -11.00
N LYS A 75 9.68 -16.33 -9.80
CA LYS A 75 8.71 -17.30 -9.28
C LYS A 75 7.55 -16.66 -8.51
N GLU A 76 7.53 -15.33 -8.38
CA GLU A 76 6.58 -14.60 -7.56
C GLU A 76 5.86 -13.54 -8.39
N ILE A 77 4.56 -13.75 -8.65
CA ILE A 77 3.75 -12.78 -9.42
C ILE A 77 3.13 -11.77 -8.44
N PRO A 78 3.34 -10.44 -8.63
CA PRO A 78 2.67 -9.42 -7.84
C PRO A 78 1.15 -9.56 -7.88
N ALA A 79 0.52 -9.53 -6.71
CA ALA A 79 -0.92 -9.68 -6.56
C ALA A 79 -1.44 -8.85 -5.37
N SER A 80 -2.71 -8.43 -5.45
CA SER A 80 -3.39 -7.74 -4.34
C SER A 80 -3.43 -8.62 -3.09
N GLY A 81 -3.27 -8.02 -1.92
CA GLY A 81 -3.24 -8.73 -0.64
C GLY A 81 -1.86 -9.25 -0.23
N LYS A 82 -0.82 -9.02 -1.05
CA LYS A 82 0.57 -9.32 -0.70
C LYS A 82 1.28 -8.10 -0.11
N ILE A 83 2.30 -8.35 0.71
CA ILE A 83 3.23 -7.36 1.21
C ILE A 83 4.52 -7.49 0.41
N ALA A 84 4.91 -6.42 -0.27
CA ALA A 84 6.17 -6.37 -1.00
C ALA A 84 7.28 -5.82 -0.10
N PHE A 85 8.33 -6.61 0.10
CA PHE A 85 9.62 -6.11 0.54
C PHE A 85 10.41 -5.66 -0.69
N SER A 86 10.63 -4.37 -0.84
CA SER A 86 11.02 -3.77 -2.12
C SER A 86 12.01 -2.64 -1.94
N ASP A 87 12.95 -2.53 -2.88
CA ASP A 87 13.58 -1.25 -3.15
C ASP A 87 12.58 -0.32 -3.81
N TYR A 88 12.74 0.98 -3.58
CA TYR A 88 11.84 1.97 -4.14
C TYR A 88 12.59 3.21 -4.59
N SER A 89 12.00 3.93 -5.52
CA SER A 89 12.46 5.24 -5.98
C SER A 89 11.26 6.10 -6.36
N TYR A 90 11.46 7.42 -6.42
CA TYR A 90 10.46 8.35 -6.93
C TYR A 90 10.91 8.89 -8.29
N ASN A 91 10.08 8.75 -9.31
CA ASN A 91 10.39 9.23 -10.66
C ASN A 91 9.17 9.87 -11.34
N ASN A 92 9.30 10.17 -12.63
CA ASN A 92 8.25 10.82 -13.42
C ASN A 92 6.95 9.99 -13.53
N TYR A 93 7.00 8.71 -13.17
CA TYR A 93 5.86 7.80 -13.13
C TYR A 93 5.35 7.55 -11.69
N GLY A 94 5.79 8.35 -10.72
CA GLY A 94 5.48 8.20 -9.30
C GLY A 94 6.44 7.25 -8.58
N ILE A 95 5.94 6.57 -7.55
CA ILE A 95 6.72 5.59 -6.80
C ILE A 95 6.93 4.35 -7.67
N SER A 96 8.20 3.94 -7.78
CA SER A 96 8.65 2.79 -8.57
C SER A 96 9.27 1.75 -7.68
N LEU A 97 8.81 0.51 -7.80
CA LEU A 97 9.16 -0.62 -6.94
C LEU A 97 9.98 -1.67 -7.70
N LYS A 98 11.02 -2.18 -7.04
CA LYS A 98 11.74 -3.39 -7.41
C LYS A 98 11.63 -4.40 -6.27
N ILE A 99 10.72 -5.35 -6.44
CA ILE A 99 10.35 -6.29 -5.39
C ILE A 99 11.47 -7.30 -5.20
N ARG A 100 11.99 -7.38 -3.97
CA ARG A 100 12.96 -8.38 -3.55
C ARG A 100 12.27 -9.67 -3.11
N LYS A 101 11.11 -9.53 -2.46
CA LYS A 101 10.30 -10.64 -1.96
C LYS A 101 8.83 -10.23 -1.77
N LEU A 102 7.90 -11.11 -2.10
CA LEU A 102 6.50 -11.03 -1.74
C LEU A 102 6.24 -11.92 -0.52
N LEU A 103 5.49 -11.37 0.43
CA LEU A 103 5.10 -12.02 1.66
C LEU A 103 3.58 -11.93 1.80
N SER A 104 2.97 -12.95 2.39
CA SER A 104 1.66 -12.82 3.01
C SER A 104 1.78 -12.14 4.36
N LEU A 105 0.67 -11.55 4.83
CA LEU A 105 0.62 -11.00 6.19
C LEU A 105 0.90 -12.08 7.25
N VAL A 106 0.49 -13.33 7.00
CA VAL A 106 0.73 -14.47 7.90
C VAL A 106 2.24 -14.78 8.00
N GLU A 107 2.95 -14.80 6.88
CA GLU A 107 4.41 -14.99 6.88
C GLU A 107 5.15 -13.84 7.56
N LEU A 108 4.64 -12.62 7.44
CA LEU A 108 5.27 -11.47 8.08
C LEU A 108 5.05 -11.47 9.60
N ARG A 109 3.86 -11.88 10.06
CA ARG A 109 3.52 -12.01 11.49
C ARG A 109 4.43 -12.98 12.25
N SER A 110 4.96 -14.02 11.59
CA SER A 110 5.90 -14.92 12.26
C SER A 110 7.27 -14.31 12.51
N HIS A 111 7.54 -13.11 11.99
CA HIS A 111 8.81 -12.40 12.13
C HIS A 111 8.66 -11.04 12.82
N ILE A 112 7.47 -10.43 12.77
CA ILE A 112 7.20 -9.11 13.31
C ILE A 112 5.85 -9.16 14.04
N GLU A 113 5.90 -8.99 15.35
CA GLU A 113 4.69 -8.99 16.18
C GLU A 113 3.80 -7.76 15.86
N ASN A 114 2.48 -7.96 15.80
CA ASN A 114 1.50 -6.90 15.54
C ASN A 114 1.70 -6.13 14.21
N VAL A 115 2.40 -6.73 13.23
CA VAL A 115 2.79 -6.05 11.99
C VAL A 115 1.59 -5.59 11.14
N GLU A 116 0.44 -6.23 11.29
CA GLU A 116 -0.81 -5.80 10.66
C GLU A 116 -1.17 -4.35 10.98
N LYS A 117 -0.82 -3.84 12.17
CA LYS A 117 -1.10 -2.46 12.58
C LYS A 117 -0.35 -1.44 11.74
N ALA A 118 0.73 -1.85 11.07
CA ALA A 118 1.48 -0.98 10.15
C ALA A 118 0.79 -0.84 8.79
N PHE A 119 -0.05 -1.80 8.39
CA PHE A 119 -0.66 -1.83 7.04
C PHE A 119 -2.16 -1.62 7.04
N ILE A 120 -2.83 -2.00 8.13
CA ILE A 120 -4.28 -1.99 8.25
C ILE A 120 -4.63 -0.93 9.30
N PRO A 121 -5.51 0.03 8.96
CA PRO A 121 -6.05 0.95 9.96
C PRO A 121 -6.74 0.15 11.05
N VAL A 122 -6.33 0.34 12.31
CA VAL A 122 -7.01 -0.22 13.47
C VAL A 122 -7.75 0.92 14.15
N SER A 123 -9.05 0.74 14.35
CA SER A 123 -9.88 1.66 15.12
C SER A 123 -10.51 0.90 16.28
N ASP A 124 -10.31 1.41 17.49
CA ASP A 124 -10.90 0.83 18.70
C ASP A 124 -12.42 1.04 18.75
N ASN A 125 -12.97 1.95 17.93
CA ASN A 125 -14.39 2.34 17.92
C ASN A 125 -15.10 1.98 16.60
N ILE A 126 -14.74 0.85 15.99
CA ILE A 126 -15.28 0.44 14.68
C ILE A 126 -16.82 0.41 14.65
N GLU A 127 -17.45 -0.05 15.74
CA GLU A 127 -18.92 -0.11 15.87
C GLU A 127 -19.52 1.29 15.87
N GLN A 128 -18.91 2.24 16.58
CA GLN A 128 -19.39 3.62 16.59
C GLN A 128 -19.23 4.27 15.22
N LEU A 129 -18.10 4.03 14.53
CA LEU A 129 -17.89 4.51 13.16
C LEU A 129 -18.92 3.94 12.18
N LYS A 130 -19.27 2.65 12.34
CA LYS A 130 -20.33 2.00 11.57
C LYS A 130 -21.67 2.67 11.82
N THR A 131 -22.05 2.88 13.08
CA THR A 131 -23.29 3.58 13.42
C THR A 131 -23.32 4.99 12.84
N SER A 132 -22.23 5.76 12.96
CA SER A 132 -22.15 7.11 12.37
C SER A 132 -22.29 7.08 10.84
N LEU A 133 -21.73 6.07 10.17
CA LEU A 133 -21.89 5.91 8.72
C LEU A 133 -23.34 5.59 8.34
N GLU A 134 -23.98 4.68 9.07
CA GLU A 134 -25.39 4.33 8.88
C GLU A 134 -26.32 5.55 9.09
N GLU A 135 -26.07 6.36 10.13
CA GLU A 135 -26.80 7.61 10.37
C GLU A 135 -26.62 8.61 9.23
N LEU A 136 -25.38 8.74 8.72
CA LEU A 136 -25.06 9.67 7.65
C LEU A 136 -25.76 9.27 6.34
N ILE A 137 -25.77 7.97 6.01
CA ILE A 137 -26.55 7.43 4.88
C ILE A 137 -28.05 7.60 5.13
N GLY A 138 -28.49 7.41 6.38
CA GLY A 138 -29.85 7.67 6.85
C GLY A 138 -30.32 9.10 6.54
N SER A 139 -29.42 10.07 6.67
CA SER A 139 -29.67 11.50 6.46
C SER A 139 -29.77 11.93 4.99
N VAL A 140 -29.33 11.07 4.05
CA VAL A 140 -29.40 11.35 2.61
C VAL A 140 -30.88 11.40 2.18
N LYS A 141 -31.30 12.56 1.65
CA LYS A 141 -32.69 12.80 1.24
C LYS A 141 -33.03 12.21 -0.12
N ASP A 142 -32.04 12.05 -1.01
CA ASP A 142 -32.22 11.46 -2.32
C ASP A 142 -32.42 9.93 -2.19
N PRO A 143 -33.59 9.37 -2.56
CA PRO A 143 -33.87 7.95 -2.36
C PRO A 143 -32.98 7.03 -3.20
N TYR A 144 -32.59 7.46 -4.40
CA TYR A 144 -31.77 6.67 -5.31
C TYR A 144 -30.33 6.58 -4.80
N LEU A 145 -29.76 7.73 -4.40
CA LEU A 145 -28.44 7.79 -3.80
C LEU A 145 -28.37 7.01 -2.49
N LYS A 146 -29.43 7.09 -1.66
CA LYS A 146 -29.51 6.34 -0.41
C LYS A 146 -29.55 4.82 -0.64
N ALA A 147 -30.30 4.35 -1.64
CA ALA A 147 -30.33 2.95 -2.01
C ALA A 147 -28.95 2.46 -2.47
N LEU A 148 -28.29 3.23 -3.32
CA LEU A 148 -26.95 2.89 -3.84
C LEU A 148 -25.89 2.82 -2.74
N LEU A 149 -25.95 3.74 -1.76
CA LEU A 149 -25.06 3.72 -0.61
C LEU A 149 -25.32 2.51 0.30
N ASN A 150 -26.59 2.15 0.54
CA ASN A 150 -26.94 0.97 1.34
C ASN A 150 -26.49 -0.35 0.73
N GLU A 151 -26.35 -0.44 -0.61
CA GLU A 151 -25.84 -1.66 -1.28
C GLU A 151 -24.32 -1.79 -1.20
N THR A 152 -23.60 -0.75 -0.78
CA THR A 152 -22.13 -0.68 -0.81
C THR A 152 -21.48 -1.04 0.53
N ILE A 153 -22.25 -1.05 1.62
CA ILE A 153 -21.84 -1.35 3.01
C ILE A 153 -22.41 -2.69 3.49
#